data_AF-A0A1E7YWW3-F1
#
_entry.id   AF-A0A1E7YWW3-F1
#
_cell.length_a   1.000
_cell.length_b   1.000
_cell.length_c   1.000
_cell.angle_alpha   90.00
_cell.angle_beta   90.00
_cell.angle_gamma   90.00
#
_symmetry.space_group_name_H-M   'P 1'
#
loop_
_entity.id
_entity.type
_entity.pdbx_description
1 polymer ?
#
loop_
_entity_poly.entity_id
_entity_poly.type
_entity_poly.pdbx_seq_one_letter_code
_entity_poly.pdbx_strand_id
1 'polypeptide(L)'
;MTNDQFLFKQMVDQYPDLARYWDFEERAVKVKSADDLPLSSGEKILMTFFLSVWFNRNVDFDITRAAGILSTENKRVIAEWFLDPFWP
;
A
#
# COMPACT_ATOMS: atom_id res chain seq x y z
N MET A 1 16.21 -8.83 -5.07
CA MET A 1 14.74 -8.75 -4.91
C MET A 1 14.10 -9.94 -5.58
N THR A 2 13.06 -10.51 -4.97
CA THR A 2 12.15 -11.46 -5.64
C THR A 2 11.26 -10.72 -6.64
N ASN A 3 10.52 -11.46 -7.47
CA ASN A 3 9.55 -10.85 -8.40
C ASN A 3 8.47 -10.06 -7.63
N ASP A 4 7.92 -10.63 -6.57
CA ASP A 4 6.88 -9.99 -5.75
C ASP A 4 7.37 -8.71 -5.06
N GLN A 5 8.63 -8.69 -4.62
CA GLN A 5 9.27 -7.48 -4.09
C GLN A 5 9.37 -6.38 -5.14
N PHE A 6 9.68 -6.75 -6.38
CA PHE A 6 9.76 -5.82 -7.50
C PHE A 6 8.38 -5.25 -7.83
N LEU A 7 7.36 -6.10 -7.93
CA LEU A 7 5.97 -5.69 -8.18
C LEU A 7 5.46 -4.76 -7.07
N PHE A 8 5.72 -5.11 -5.80
CA PHE A 8 5.33 -4.25 -4.68
C PHE A 8 6.06 -2.91 -4.70
N LYS A 9 7.37 -2.90 -4.93
CA LYS A 9 8.14 -1.66 -5.05
C LYS A 9 7.59 -0.78 -6.19
N GLN A 10 7.32 -1.36 -7.35
CA GLN A 10 6.72 -0.64 -8.49
C GLN A 10 5.33 -0.08 -8.17
N MET A 11 4.51 -0.81 -7.41
CA MET A 11 3.20 -0.34 -6.96
C MET A 11 3.32 0.87 -6.02
N VAL A 12 4.22 0.80 -5.03
CA VAL A 12 4.39 1.85 -4.02
C VAL A 12 5.12 3.08 -4.58
N ASP A 13 6.06 2.90 -5.51
CA ASP A 13 6.82 3.98 -6.15
C ASP A 13 5.94 4.96 -6.95
N GLN A 14 4.71 4.57 -7.31
CA GLN A 14 3.70 5.47 -7.89
C GLN A 14 3.25 6.57 -6.92
N TYR A 15 3.53 6.38 -5.62
CA TYR A 15 3.15 7.29 -4.54
C TYR A 15 4.39 7.69 -3.71
N PRO A 16 5.23 8.63 -4.20
CA PRO A 16 6.48 9.00 -3.53
C PRO A 16 6.34 9.36 -2.05
N ASP A 17 5.25 10.04 -1.68
CA ASP A 17 4.94 10.43 -0.29
C ASP A 17 4.66 9.23 0.64
N LEU A 18 4.22 8.11 0.07
CA LEU A 18 4.03 6.84 0.77
C LEU A 18 5.30 5.97 0.69
N ALA A 19 5.98 5.97 -0.46
CA ALA A 19 7.16 5.15 -0.69
C ALA A 19 8.29 5.41 0.31
N ARG A 20 8.44 6.65 0.80
CA ARG A 20 9.45 7.03 1.79
C ARG A 20 9.45 6.21 3.10
N TYR A 21 8.34 5.53 3.39
CA TYR A 21 8.19 4.70 4.59
C TYR A 21 8.74 3.28 4.43
N TRP A 22 9.02 2.84 3.21
CA TRP A 22 9.69 1.57 2.93
C TRP A 22 11.19 1.75 2.75
N ASP A 23 11.93 0.79 3.27
CA ASP A 23 13.34 0.57 2.99
C ASP A 23 13.46 -0.78 2.28
N PHE A 24 13.61 -0.74 0.95
CA PHE A 24 13.66 -1.94 0.13
C PHE A 24 15.04 -2.62 0.15
N GLU A 25 16.10 -1.90 0.55
CA GLU A 25 17.43 -2.48 0.70
C GLU A 25 17.47 -3.32 1.98
N GLU A 26 16.96 -2.78 3.09
CA GLU A 26 16.89 -3.47 4.39
C GLU A 26 15.65 -4.36 4.54
N ARG A 27 14.77 -4.40 3.52
CA ARG A 27 13.46 -5.10 3.55
C ARG A 27 12.67 -4.76 4.82
N ALA A 28 12.55 -3.47 5.11
CA ALA A 28 11.89 -2.95 6.29
C ALA A 28 10.83 -1.90 5.96
N VAL A 29 9.88 -1.71 6.87
CA VAL A 29 8.93 -0.59 6.83
C VAL A 29 9.04 0.18 8.15
N LYS A 30 9.11 1.51 8.06
CA LYS A 30 9.39 2.40 9.20
C LYS A 30 8.18 2.59 10.13
N VAL A 31 7.02 2.09 9.73
CA VAL A 31 5.72 2.33 10.39
C VAL A 31 4.89 1.06 10.42
N LYS A 32 3.98 0.96 11.39
CA LYS A 32 3.10 -0.20 11.56
C LYS A 32 1.62 0.09 11.26
N SER A 33 1.23 1.36 11.25
CA SER A 33 -0.13 1.82 10.92
C SER A 33 -0.07 3.19 10.22
N ALA A 34 -1.18 3.57 9.58
CA ALA A 34 -1.32 4.87 8.93
C ALA A 34 -1.92 5.96 9.83
N ASP A 35 -2.42 5.60 11.02
CA ASP A 35 -3.25 6.48 11.87
C ASP A 35 -2.53 7.75 12.32
N ASP A 36 -1.29 7.61 12.77
CA ASP A 36 -0.48 8.71 13.30
C ASP A 36 0.28 9.49 12.22
N LEU A 37 0.13 9.11 10.95
CA LEU A 37 0.84 9.77 9.86
C LEU A 37 0.11 11.03 9.39
N PRO A 38 0.84 12.10 9.03
CA PRO A 38 0.27 13.33 8.50
C PRO A 38 -0.12 13.17 7.02
N LEU A 39 -1.01 12.21 6.75
CA LEU A 39 -1.50 11.83 5.43
C LEU A 39 -2.98 12.22 5.31
N SER A 40 -3.42 12.52 4.10
CA SER A 40 -4.85 12.70 3.78
C SER A 40 -5.63 11.40 4.01
N SER A 41 -6.96 11.49 4.10
CA SER A 41 -7.82 10.31 4.29
C SER A 41 -7.63 9.25 3.20
N GLY A 42 -7.41 9.66 1.95
CA GLY A 42 -7.17 8.73 0.84
C GLY A 42 -5.80 8.07 0.92
N GLU A 43 -4.75 8.85 1.25
CA GLU A 43 -3.41 8.33 1.47
C GLU A 43 -3.34 7.38 2.65
N LYS A 44 -4.08 7.64 3.74
CA LYS A 44 -4.17 6.69 4.86
C LYS A 44 -4.76 5.35 4.42
N ILE A 45 -5.79 5.36 3.57
CA ILE A 45 -6.38 4.12 3.03
C ILE A 45 -5.37 3.36 2.17
N LEU A 46 -4.68 4.04 1.25
CA LEU A 46 -3.64 3.42 0.43
C LEU A 46 -2.48 2.89 1.27
N MET A 47 -2.04 3.65 2.26
CA MET A 47 -0.99 3.25 3.18
C MET A 47 -1.39 1.97 3.95
N THR A 48 -2.61 1.93 4.48
CA THR A 48 -3.14 0.74 5.15
C THR A 48 -3.23 -0.47 4.21
N PHE A 49 -3.62 -0.25 2.96
CA PHE A 49 -3.59 -1.28 1.93
C PHE A 49 -2.16 -1.81 1.67
N PHE A 50 -1.19 -0.92 1.43
CA PHE A 50 0.20 -1.30 1.19
C PHE A 50 0.84 -2.01 2.38
N LEU A 51 0.53 -1.59 3.61
CA LEU A 51 0.96 -2.31 4.82
C LEU A 51 0.32 -3.70 4.90
N SER A 52 -0.93 -3.86 4.45
CA SER A 52 -1.60 -5.16 4.44
C SER A 52 -0.95 -6.12 3.45
N VAL A 53 -0.58 -5.61 2.27
CA VAL A 53 0.20 -6.35 1.28
C VAL A 53 1.59 -6.68 1.81
N TRP A 54 2.29 -5.70 2.40
CA TRP A 54 3.64 -5.91 2.94
C TRP A 54 3.70 -6.98 4.05
N PHE A 55 2.74 -6.99 4.96
CA PHE A 55 2.72 -7.96 6.07
C PHE A 55 2.02 -9.28 5.73
N ASN A 56 1.52 -9.44 4.51
CA ASN A 56 0.71 -10.58 4.09
C ASN A 56 -0.44 -10.90 5.07
N ARG A 57 -1.12 -9.85 5.54
CA ARG A 57 -2.28 -9.95 6.44
C ARG A 57 -3.06 -8.64 6.42
N ASN A 58 -4.35 -8.69 6.71
CA ASN A 58 -5.13 -7.47 6.82
C ASN A 58 -4.68 -6.65 8.04
N VAL A 59 -4.26 -5.40 7.83
CA VAL A 59 -3.98 -4.42 8.90
C VAL A 59 -5.06 -3.33 8.91
N ASP A 60 -6.32 -3.76 8.98
CA ASP A 60 -7.51 -2.90 9.03
C ASP A 60 -7.82 -2.14 7.72
N PHE A 61 -7.45 -2.73 6.57
CA PHE A 61 -7.91 -2.25 5.28
C PHE A 61 -9.40 -2.56 5.07
N ASP A 62 -10.19 -1.52 4.79
CA ASP A 62 -11.62 -1.59 4.49
C ASP A 62 -11.88 -1.18 3.03
N ILE A 63 -12.28 -2.17 2.22
CA ILE A 63 -12.57 -1.97 0.80
C ILE A 63 -13.82 -1.12 0.54
N THR A 64 -14.81 -1.15 1.42
CA THR A 64 -16.01 -0.32 1.32
C THR A 64 -15.66 1.15 1.54
N ARG A 65 -14.81 1.42 2.54
CA ARG A 65 -14.26 2.76 2.75
C ARG A 65 -13.40 3.23 1.58
N ALA A 66 -12.55 2.35 1.04
CA ALA A 66 -11.75 2.65 -0.15
C ALA A 66 -12.61 3.00 -1.35
N ALA A 67 -13.71 2.27 -1.57
CA ALA A 67 -14.66 2.54 -2.65
C ALA A 67 -15.31 3.92 -2.56
N GLY A 68 -15.59 4.40 -1.34
CA GLY A 68 -16.21 5.72 -1.11
C GLY A 68 -15.26 6.91 -1.19
N ILE A 69 -13.99 6.75 -0.83
CA ILE A 69 -13.05 7.89 -0.65
C ILE A 69 -12.03 8.00 -1.79
N LEU A 70 -11.55 6.88 -2.33
CA LEU A 70 -10.45 6.91 -3.29
C LEU A 70 -10.88 7.44 -4.67
N SER A 71 -9.94 8.10 -5.35
CA SER A 71 -10.05 8.42 -6.77
C SER A 71 -10.11 7.14 -7.62
N THR A 72 -10.59 7.25 -8.85
CA THR A 72 -10.62 6.13 -9.81
C THR A 72 -9.23 5.54 -10.06
N GLU A 73 -8.21 6.38 -10.10
CA GLU A 73 -6.80 5.97 -10.26
C GLU A 73 -6.33 5.13 -9.07
N ASN A 74 -6.57 5.59 -7.84
CA ASN A 74 -6.17 4.86 -6.63
C ASN A 74 -6.95 3.55 -6.46
N LYS A 75 -8.22 3.51 -6.90
CA LYS A 75 -9.01 2.27 -6.95
C LYS A 75 -8.43 1.26 -7.93
N ARG A 76 -7.90 1.73 -9.07
CA ARG A 76 -7.29 0.87 -10.08
C ARG A 76 -6.09 0.12 -9.53
N VAL A 77 -5.24 0.76 -8.72
CA VAL A 77 -4.08 0.11 -8.09
C VAL A 77 -4.51 -1.08 -7.21
N ILE A 78 -5.55 -0.90 -6.39
CA ILE A 78 -6.09 -1.99 -5.55
C ILE A 78 -6.70 -3.09 -6.42
N ALA A 79 -7.42 -2.73 -7.48
CA ALA A 79 -8.05 -3.68 -8.38
C ALA A 79 -7.03 -4.50 -9.19
N GLU A 80 -5.96 -3.88 -9.67
CA GLU A 80 -4.87 -4.54 -10.39
C GLU A 80 -4.17 -5.56 -9.49
N TRP A 81 -3.82 -5.18 -8.25
CA TRP A 81 -3.28 -6.13 -7.28
C TRP A 81 -4.29 -7.24 -6.93
N PHE A 82 -5.58 -6.93 -6.81
CA PHE A 82 -6.59 -7.95 -6.51
C PHE A 82 -6.73 -9.00 -7.62
N LEU A 83 -6.55 -8.60 -8.88
CA LEU A 83 -6.62 -9.49 -10.03
C LEU A 83 -5.38 -10.38 -10.18
N ASP A 84 -4.20 -9.89 -9.78
CA ASP A 84 -2.93 -10.62 -9.83
C ASP A 84 -2.10 -10.36 -8.55
N PRO A 85 -2.43 -11.05 -7.45
CA PRO A 85 -1.88 -10.72 -6.12
C PRO A 85 -0.44 -11.18 -5.95
N PHE A 86 0.34 -10.35 -5.26
CA PHE A 86 1.73 -10.62 -4.88
C PHE A 86 1.99 -10.24 -3.41
N TRP A 87 3.03 -10.85 -2.82
CA TRP A 87 3.41 -10.63 -1.42
C TRP A 87 4.95 -10.52 -1.27
N PRO A 88 5.51 -9.34 -0.94
CA PRO A 88 6.96 -9.06 -0.98
C PRO A 88 7.82 -9.73 0.12
#